data_AF-A0A7Z9QLQ9-F1
#
_entry.id   AF-A0A7Z9QLQ9-F1
#
_cell.length_a   1.000
_cell.length_b   1.000
_cell.length_c   1.000
_cell.angle_alpha   90.00
_cell.angle_beta   90.00
_cell.angle_gamma   90.00
#
_symmetry.space_group_name_H-M   'P 1'
#
loop_
_entity.id
_entity.type
_entity.pdbx_description
1 polymer ?
#
loop_
_entity_poly.entity_id
_entity_poly.type
_entity_poly.pdbx_seq_one_letter_code
_entity_poly.pdbx_strand_id
1 'polypeptide(L)'
;PPLQPFPPRLNYKVIFMERDIGEVIMSQQKMLAKGNPAKEKIYPVGLEQAFKKYYAQLDLWIENNTNAEVLRVPYTEVIANPEKWSDEINQFLGGVLAVEEMVEVVEPGLYRTKMEGV
;
A
#
# COMPACT_ATOMS: atom_id res chain seq x y z
N PRO A 1 -3.12 -4.73 9.86
CA PRO A 1 -3.20 -4.17 11.23
C PRO A 1 -3.25 -2.64 11.17
N PRO A 2 -4.06 -1.97 12.01
CA PRO A 2 -4.09 -0.52 12.04
C PRO A 2 -2.76 0.05 12.54
N LEU A 3 -2.29 1.14 11.94
CA LEU A 3 -1.13 1.90 12.41
C LEU A 3 -1.38 2.29 13.87
N GLN A 4 -0.51 1.85 14.77
CA GLN A 4 -0.53 2.28 16.16
C GLN A 4 0.03 3.72 16.23
N PRO A 5 -0.45 4.56 17.17
CA PRO A 5 0.08 5.91 17.34
C PRO A 5 1.58 5.86 17.61
N PHE A 6 2.36 6.58 16.81
CA PHE A 6 3.80 6.64 17.00
C PHE A 6 4.16 7.45 18.26
N PRO A 7 5.22 7.08 19.00
CA PRO A 7 5.67 7.86 20.16
C PRO A 7 5.95 9.32 19.79
N PRO A 8 5.37 10.32 20.50
CA PRO A 8 5.37 11.73 20.07
C PRO A 8 6.74 12.44 20.19
N ARG A 9 7.77 11.78 20.74
CA ARG A 9 9.09 12.37 20.98
C ARG A 9 10.03 12.32 19.78
N LEU A 10 9.62 11.65 18.71
CA LEU A 10 10.41 11.54 17.48
C LEU A 10 9.60 12.11 16.31
N ASN A 11 10.33 12.61 15.31
CA ASN A 11 9.77 12.96 14.02
C ASN A 11 9.86 11.74 13.10
N TYR A 12 8.75 11.39 12.46
CA TYR A 12 8.65 10.24 11.57
C TYR A 12 8.44 10.72 10.14
N LYS A 13 9.07 10.00 9.20
CA LYS A 13 8.69 10.01 7.79
C LYS A 13 8.04 8.67 7.50
N VAL A 14 6.78 8.70 7.04
CA VAL A 14 5.98 7.51 6.78
C VAL A 14 5.72 7.43 5.28
N ILE A 15 6.12 6.33 4.66
CA ILE A 15 5.72 6.00 3.28
C ILE A 15 4.52 5.07 3.39
N PHE A 16 3.36 5.57 2.99
CA PHE A 16 2.11 4.85 3.05
C PHE A 16 1.74 4.34 1.66
N MET A 17 1.89 3.03 1.43
CA MET A 17 1.55 2.44 0.14
C MET A 17 0.05 2.15 0.02
N GLU A 18 -0.58 2.71 -1.00
CA GLU A 18 -2.00 2.55 -1.30
C GLU A 18 -2.17 1.49 -2.40
N ARG A 19 -2.90 0.42 -2.10
CA ARG A 19 -3.22 -0.63 -3.07
C ARG A 19 -4.72 -0.84 -3.11
N ASP A 20 -5.24 -1.10 -4.32
CA ASP A 20 -6.64 -1.45 -4.50
C ASP A 20 -6.97 -2.71 -3.68
N ILE A 21 -7.97 -2.57 -2.81
CA ILE A 21 -8.34 -3.65 -1.89
C ILE A 21 -9.07 -4.80 -2.58
N GLY A 22 -9.78 -4.55 -3.67
CA GLY A 22 -10.38 -5.59 -4.50
C GLY A 22 -9.32 -6.58 -4.98
N GLU A 23 -8.16 -6.08 -5.40
CA GLU A 23 -7.02 -6.93 -5.79
C GLU A 23 -6.41 -7.70 -4.61
N VAL A 24 -6.29 -7.08 -3.45
CA VAL A 24 -5.78 -7.74 -2.23
C VAL A 24 -6.72 -8.86 -1.79
N ILE A 25 -8.04 -8.63 -1.87
CA ILE A 25 -9.08 -9.61 -1.53
C ILE A 25 -9.04 -10.77 -2.52
N MET A 26 -8.95 -10.50 -3.83
CA MET A 26 -8.87 -11.55 -4.85
C MET A 26 -7.58 -12.36 -4.74
N SER A 27 -6.45 -11.73 -4.43
CA SER A 27 -5.19 -12.42 -4.17
C SER A 27 -5.29 -13.36 -2.96
N GLN A 28 -5.92 -12.91 -1.86
CA GLN A 28 -6.21 -13.77 -0.70
C GLN A 28 -7.20 -14.89 -1.03
N GLN A 29 -8.26 -14.63 -1.80
CA GLN A 29 -9.22 -15.64 -2.23
C GLN A 29 -8.55 -16.72 -3.10
N LYS A 30 -7.67 -16.32 -4.04
CA LYS A 30 -6.91 -17.25 -4.88
C LYS A 30 -5.97 -18.15 -4.08
N MET A 31 -5.43 -17.64 -2.96
CA MET A 31 -4.65 -18.45 -2.01
C MET A 31 -5.54 -19.37 -1.16
N LEU A 32 -6.71 -18.91 -0.70
CA LEU A 32 -7.65 -19.71 0.10
C LEU A 32 -8.32 -20.83 -0.72
N ALA A 33 -8.62 -20.58 -2.00
CA ALA A 33 -9.19 -21.55 -2.92
C ALA A 33 -8.26 -22.76 -3.16
N LYS A 34 -6.93 -22.54 -3.12
CA LYS A 34 -5.94 -23.64 -3.16
C LYS A 34 -6.00 -24.56 -1.93
N GLY A 35 -6.52 -24.07 -0.80
CA GLY A 35 -6.62 -24.83 0.46
C GLY A 35 -8.00 -25.41 0.74
N ASN A 36 -9.09 -24.79 0.25
CA ASN A 36 -10.45 -25.32 0.41
C ASN A 36 -11.45 -24.65 -0.57
N PRO A 37 -11.97 -25.36 -1.59
CA PRO A 37 -12.86 -24.81 -2.63
C PRO A 37 -14.18 -24.22 -2.10
N ALA A 38 -14.62 -24.63 -0.90
CA ALA A 38 -15.88 -24.16 -0.32
C ALA A 38 -15.85 -22.69 0.16
N LYS A 39 -14.67 -22.03 0.20
CA LYS A 39 -14.51 -20.64 0.66
C LYS A 39 -14.45 -19.60 -0.47
N GLU A 40 -14.55 -20.03 -1.72
CA GLU A 40 -14.38 -19.19 -2.92
C GLU A 40 -15.44 -18.07 -3.05
N LYS A 41 -16.61 -18.20 -2.42
CA LYS A 41 -17.78 -17.32 -2.66
C LYS A 41 -17.98 -16.19 -1.66
N ILE A 42 -17.13 -16.02 -0.65
CA ILE A 42 -17.31 -14.94 0.32
C ILE A 42 -16.46 -13.76 -0.13
N TYR A 43 -17.06 -12.87 -0.93
CA TYR A 43 -16.60 -11.48 -1.00
C TYR A 43 -16.92 -10.87 0.37
N PRO A 44 -15.93 -10.60 1.23
CA PRO A 44 -16.22 -10.09 2.55
C PRO A 44 -16.50 -8.59 2.39
N VAL A 45 -17.74 -8.24 2.08
CA VAL A 45 -18.23 -6.84 2.01
C VAL A 45 -17.86 -6.07 3.29
N GLY A 46 -17.80 -6.75 4.43
CA GLY A 46 -17.32 -6.19 5.70
C GLY A 46 -15.84 -5.78 5.70
N LEU A 47 -15.00 -6.39 4.86
CA LEU A 47 -13.57 -6.07 4.77
C LEU A 47 -13.34 -4.74 4.04
N GLU A 48 -14.01 -4.51 2.91
CA GLU A 48 -13.93 -3.23 2.19
C GLU A 48 -14.37 -2.05 3.08
N GLN A 49 -15.48 -2.21 3.82
CA GLN A 49 -15.95 -1.19 4.76
C GLN A 49 -14.98 -0.98 5.93
N ALA A 50 -14.41 -2.05 6.50
CA ALA A 50 -13.42 -1.95 7.57
C ALA A 50 -12.18 -1.18 7.12
N PHE A 51 -11.73 -1.39 5.88
CA PHE A 51 -10.62 -0.65 5.32
C PHE A 51 -10.95 0.81 5.00
N LYS A 52 -12.12 1.11 4.42
CA LYS A 52 -12.58 2.50 4.25
C LYS A 52 -12.60 3.26 5.57
N LYS A 53 -13.11 2.62 6.63
CA LYS A 53 -13.09 3.19 7.98
C LYS A 53 -11.66 3.38 8.49
N TYR A 54 -10.76 2.44 8.22
CA TYR A 54 -9.36 2.54 8.60
C TYR A 54 -8.63 3.68 7.89
N TYR A 55 -8.84 3.86 6.59
CA TYR A 55 -8.30 5.00 5.83
C TYR A 55 -8.77 6.32 6.42
N ALA A 56 -10.06 6.47 6.69
CA ALA A 56 -10.59 7.69 7.32
C ALA A 56 -9.97 7.96 8.70
N GLN A 57 -9.71 6.90 9.50
CA GLN A 57 -9.02 7.04 10.78
C GLN A 57 -7.56 7.44 10.63
N LEU A 58 -6.89 6.90 9.61
CA LEU A 58 -5.51 7.25 9.30
C LEU A 58 -5.40 8.71 8.84
N ASP A 59 -6.30 9.16 7.97
CA ASP A 59 -6.35 10.54 7.47
C ASP A 59 -6.48 11.52 8.64
N LEU A 60 -7.44 11.26 9.54
CA LEU A 60 -7.62 12.04 10.76
C LEU A 60 -6.38 11.98 11.66
N TRP A 61 -5.70 10.83 11.76
CA TRP A 61 -4.49 10.73 12.56
C TRP A 61 -3.36 11.57 11.95
N ILE A 62 -3.17 11.53 10.63
CA ILE A 62 -2.14 12.33 9.94
C ILE A 62 -2.39 13.82 10.14
N GLU A 63 -3.64 14.27 10.00
CA GLU A 63 -4.01 15.68 10.20
C GLU A 63 -3.75 16.17 11.64
N ASN A 64 -3.90 15.28 12.62
CA ASN A 64 -3.76 15.64 14.04
C ASN A 64 -2.34 15.48 14.60
N ASN A 65 -1.39 14.90 13.86
CA ASN A 65 -0.03 14.64 14.35
C ASN A 65 1.00 15.43 13.56
N THR A 66 1.59 16.45 14.20
CA THR A 66 2.62 17.30 13.58
C THR A 66 4.00 16.68 13.53
N ASN A 67 4.22 15.55 14.23
CA ASN A 67 5.49 14.85 14.30
C ASN A 67 5.62 13.74 13.24
N ALA A 68 4.69 13.65 12.28
CA ALA A 68 4.73 12.66 11.21
C ALA A 68 4.48 13.33 9.85
N GLU A 69 5.47 13.24 8.97
CA GLU A 69 5.29 13.54 7.54
C GLU A 69 4.89 12.25 6.84
N VAL A 70 3.89 12.30 5.95
CA VAL A 70 3.40 11.11 5.24
C VAL A 70 3.42 11.32 3.74
N LEU A 71 4.09 10.41 3.02
CA LEU A 71 4.03 10.29 1.56
C LEU A 71 3.10 9.14 1.19
N ARG A 72 2.07 9.41 0.40
CA ARG A 72 1.18 8.37 -0.15
C ARG A 72 1.71 7.89 -1.48
N VAL A 73 1.84 6.59 -1.62
CA VAL A 73 2.45 5.95 -2.80
C VAL A 73 1.48 4.92 -3.37
N PRO A 74 0.81 5.19 -4.50
CA PRO A 74 -0.04 4.22 -5.18
C PRO A 74 0.81 3.07 -5.73
N TYR A 75 0.54 1.86 -5.26
CA TYR A 75 1.32 0.67 -5.61
C TYR A 75 1.32 0.39 -7.13
N THR A 76 0.18 0.59 -7.79
CA THR A 76 0.05 0.43 -9.25
C THR A 76 0.93 1.40 -10.01
N GLU A 77 1.08 2.62 -9.49
CA GLU A 77 1.90 3.66 -10.09
C GLU A 77 3.39 3.42 -9.86
N VAL A 78 3.79 2.82 -8.74
CA VAL A 78 5.19 2.39 -8.52
C VAL A 78 5.60 1.36 -9.57
N ILE A 79 4.70 0.45 -9.93
CA ILE A 79 4.99 -0.55 -10.96
C ILE A 79 4.98 0.07 -12.36
N ALA A 80 4.06 0.99 -12.63
CA ALA A 80 3.92 1.61 -13.95
C ALA A 80 5.03 2.64 -14.23
N ASN A 81 5.41 3.40 -13.21
CA ASN A 81 6.31 4.55 -13.28
C ASN A 81 7.37 4.49 -12.16
N PRO A 82 8.22 3.44 -12.10
CA PRO A 82 9.15 3.23 -11.01
C PRO A 82 10.17 4.37 -10.85
N GLU A 83 10.61 4.98 -11.95
CA GLU A 83 11.54 6.12 -11.93
C GLU A 83 10.93 7.32 -11.20
N LYS A 84 9.70 7.70 -11.58
CA LYS A 84 8.98 8.81 -10.95
C LYS A 84 8.83 8.61 -9.45
N TRP A 85 8.34 7.43 -9.04
CA TRP A 85 8.07 7.18 -7.62
C TRP A 85 9.33 6.95 -6.80
N SER A 86 10.38 6.41 -7.40
CA SER A 86 11.68 6.31 -6.73
C SER A 86 12.28 7.69 -6.47
N ASP A 87 12.14 8.62 -7.42
CA ASP A 87 12.55 10.02 -7.23
C ASP A 87 11.72 10.74 -6.16
N GLU A 88 10.38 10.63 -6.19
CA GLU A 88 9.50 11.22 -5.17
C GLU A 88 9.81 10.67 -3.75
N ILE A 89 10.05 9.36 -3.63
CA ILE A 89 10.44 8.73 -2.37
C ILE A 89 11.82 9.23 -1.92
N ASN A 90 12.78 9.34 -2.84
CA ASN A 90 14.11 9.84 -2.52
C ASN A 90 14.06 11.29 -2.01
N GLN A 91 13.33 12.16 -2.71
CA GLN A 91 13.12 13.55 -2.29
C GLN A 91 12.47 13.62 -0.90
N PHE A 92 11.44 12.80 -0.65
CA PHE A 92 10.77 12.72 0.64
C PHE A 92 11.72 12.32 1.77
N LEU A 93 12.67 11.41 1.50
CA LEU A 93 13.66 10.91 2.47
C LEU A 93 14.93 11.78 2.55
N GLY A 94 15.02 12.88 1.81
CA GLY A 94 16.13 13.84 1.89
C GLY A 94 17.18 13.73 0.78
N GLY A 95 16.92 12.97 -0.29
CA GLY A 95 17.72 12.98 -1.51
C GLY A 95 19.02 12.18 -1.47
N VAL A 96 19.14 11.22 -0.56
CA VAL A 96 20.38 10.45 -0.31
C VAL A 96 20.36 9.03 -0.85
N LEU A 97 19.26 8.60 -1.45
CA LEU A 97 19.09 7.25 -2.01
C LEU A 97 19.53 7.20 -3.48
N ALA A 98 20.01 6.03 -3.90
CA ALA A 98 20.32 5.74 -5.29
C ALA A 98 19.02 5.38 -6.04
N VAL A 99 18.48 6.35 -6.79
CA VAL A 99 17.19 6.20 -7.51
C VAL A 99 17.29 5.08 -8.53
N GLU A 100 18.43 4.94 -9.21
CA GLU A 100 18.67 3.91 -10.21
C GLU A 100 18.55 2.50 -9.60
N GLU A 101 19.18 2.27 -8.44
CA GLU A 101 19.08 1.00 -7.72
C GLU A 101 17.64 0.71 -7.23
N MET A 102 16.92 1.76 -6.82
CA MET A 102 15.51 1.64 -6.42
C MET A 102 14.61 1.23 -7.58
N VAL A 103 14.89 1.71 -8.79
CA VAL A 103 14.14 1.34 -10.00
C VAL A 103 14.42 -0.10 -10.40
N GLU A 104 15.69 -0.53 -10.33
CA GLU A 104 16.10 -1.89 -10.73
C GLU A 104 15.42 -3.00 -9.91
N VAL A 105 15.10 -2.75 -8.63
CA VAL A 105 14.42 -3.74 -7.78
C VAL A 105 12.91 -3.82 -8.03
N VAL A 106 12.34 -2.91 -8.81
CA VAL A 106 10.91 -2.97 -9.17
C VAL A 106 10.72 -3.97 -10.30
N GLU A 107 10.37 -5.21 -9.95
CA GLU A 107 10.04 -6.25 -10.92
C GLU A 107 8.53 -6.27 -11.24
N PRO A 108 8.09 -5.87 -12.45
CA PRO A 108 6.67 -5.89 -12.82
C PRO A 108 6.07 -7.31 -12.81
N GLY A 109 6.92 -8.34 -12.97
CA GLY A 109 6.54 -9.76 -12.99
C GLY A 109 6.01 -10.28 -11.65
N LEU A 110 6.33 -9.63 -10.53
CA LEU A 110 5.78 -9.94 -9.20
C LEU A 110 4.31 -9.48 -9.05
N TYR A 111 3.85 -8.56 -9.90
CA TYR A 111 2.46 -8.12 -9.98
C TYR A 111 1.60 -9.06 -10.84
N ARG A 112 1.63 -10.36 -10.51
CA ARG A 112 0.99 -11.43 -11.30
C ARG A 112 -0.50 -11.67 -10.97
N THR A 113 -1.12 -10.79 -10.17
CA THR A 113 -2.56 -10.83 -9.88
C THR A 113 -3.20 -9.55 -10.42
N LYS A 114 -3.13 -9.34 -11.73
CA LYS A 114 -3.99 -8.38 -12.43
C LYS A 114 -5.35 -9.02 -12.65
N MET A 115 -6.40 -8.22 -12.56
CA MET A 115 -7.70 -8.59 -13.14
C MET A 115 -7.48 -8.90 -14.63
N GLU A 116 -7.70 -10.16 -15.02
CA GLU A 116 -8.11 -10.42 -16.40
C GLU A 116 -9.50 -9.82 -16.55
N GLY A 117 -9.66 -9.00 -17.59
CA GLY A 117 -10.80 -8.10 -17.75
C GLY A 117 -12.15 -8.79 -17.77
N VAL A 118 -13.15 -8.01 -17.36
CA VAL A 118 -14.53 -8.13 -17.80
C VAL A 118 -14.89 -6.83 -18.51
#